data_AF-A0A267MPC4-F1
#
_entry.id   AF-A0A267MPC4-F1
#
_cell.length_a   1.000
_cell.length_b   1.000
_cell.length_c   1.000
_cell.angle_alpha   90.00
_cell.angle_beta   90.00
_cell.angle_gamma   90.00
#
_symmetry.space_group_name_H-M   'P 1'
#
loop_
_entity.id
_entity.type
_entity.pdbx_description
1 polymer ?
#
loop_
_entity_poly.entity_id
_entity_poly.type
_entity_poly.pdbx_seq_one_letter_code
_entity_poly.pdbx_strand_id
1 'polypeptide(L)'
;MLEKFFSWHGRINRAKYWGYHFLVGIVSSTLSHGIAYLMDNSIGTVLYYIIAIGSFYPMMCIIVKRLHDVDKSGYLAFLCLIPIVNLYPAILCAFIKGTDGPNRFGPDPLELNEIDEDYVKETI
;
A
#
# COMPACT_ATOMS: atom_id res chain seq x y z
N MET A 1 3.24 -5.57 -11.82
CA MET A 1 3.53 -5.53 -10.36
C MET A 1 3.99 -4.15 -9.90
N LEU A 2 4.98 -3.53 -10.58
CA LEU A 2 5.54 -2.22 -10.20
C LEU A 2 4.54 -1.06 -10.23
N GLU A 3 3.61 -1.03 -11.19
CA GLU A 3 2.58 0.01 -11.24
C GLU A 3 1.74 0.09 -9.95
N LYS A 4 1.62 -1.01 -9.21
CA LYS A 4 0.90 -1.05 -7.93
C LYS A 4 1.61 -0.21 -6.86
N PHE A 5 2.93 -0.10 -6.94
CA PHE A 5 3.75 0.64 -5.99
C PHE A 5 4.07 2.07 -6.43
N PHE A 6 4.02 2.38 -7.73
CA PHE A 6 4.47 3.68 -8.24
C PHE A 6 3.39 4.56 -8.87
N SER A 7 2.20 4.03 -9.13
CA SER A 7 1.05 4.81 -9.61
C SER A 7 0.08 5.12 -8.47
N TRP A 8 -0.65 6.23 -8.55
CA TRP A 8 -1.76 6.57 -7.66
C TRP A 8 -3.12 6.04 -8.15
N HIS A 9 -3.18 5.56 -9.39
CA HIS A 9 -4.43 5.17 -10.05
C HIS A 9 -4.83 3.72 -9.75
N GLY A 10 -6.14 3.49 -9.76
CA GLY A 10 -6.74 2.19 -9.55
C GLY A 10 -7.11 1.91 -8.09
N ARG A 11 -7.47 0.65 -7.84
CA ARG A 11 -8.02 0.15 -6.58
C ARG A 11 -7.25 -1.07 -6.11
N ILE A 12 -7.16 -1.23 -4.78
CA ILE A 12 -6.64 -2.45 -4.17
C ILE A 12 -7.59 -2.93 -3.07
N ASN A 13 -7.86 -4.23 -3.08
CA ASN A 13 -8.64 -4.85 -2.02
C ASN A 13 -7.86 -4.89 -0.69
N ARG A 14 -8.58 -5.18 0.40
CA ARG A 14 -8.04 -5.23 1.76
C ARG A 14 -6.90 -6.26 1.92
N ALA A 15 -6.98 -7.42 1.27
CA ALA A 15 -5.94 -8.44 1.38
C ALA A 15 -4.61 -7.98 0.78
N LYS A 16 -4.67 -7.41 -0.44
CA LYS A 16 -3.51 -6.79 -1.11
C LYS A 16 -2.97 -5.59 -0.33
N TYR A 17 -3.84 -4.75 0.22
CA TYR A 17 -3.45 -3.65 1.10
C TYR A 17 -2.58 -4.15 2.25
N TRP A 18 -3.05 -5.10 3.06
CA TRP A 18 -2.27 -5.65 4.17
C TRP A 18 -0.99 -6.35 3.69
N GLY A 19 -1.07 -7.19 2.65
CA GLY A 19 0.09 -7.88 2.11
C GLY A 19 1.21 -6.93 1.68
N TYR A 20 0.88 -5.85 0.95
CA TYR A 20 1.87 -4.86 0.54
C TYR A 20 2.36 -4.00 1.70
N HIS A 21 1.48 -3.63 2.65
CA HIS A 21 1.89 -2.86 3.82
C HIS A 21 2.89 -3.63 4.69
N PHE A 22 2.63 -4.92 4.93
CA PHE A 22 3.56 -5.79 5.66
C PHE A 22 4.84 -6.05 4.88
N LEU A 23 4.76 -6.28 3.57
CA LEU A 23 5.93 -6.46 2.73
C LEU A 23 6.87 -5.26 2.81
N VAL A 24 6.34 -4.04 2.58
CA VAL A 24 7.13 -2.81 2.67
C VAL A 24 7.67 -2.63 4.10
N GLY A 25 6.83 -2.81 5.12
CA GLY A 25 7.25 -2.67 6.52
C GLY A 25 8.37 -3.64 6.93
N ILE A 26 8.30 -4.91 6.53
CA ILE A 26 9.32 -5.93 6.83
C ILE A 26 10.62 -5.61 6.11
N VAL A 27 10.57 -5.28 4.81
CA VAL A 27 11.76 -4.95 4.02
C VAL A 27 12.44 -3.71 4.59
N SER A 28 11.69 -2.63 4.83
CA SER A 28 12.24 -1.38 5.38
C SER A 28 12.80 -1.58 6.79
N SER A 29 12.11 -2.34 7.65
CA SER A 29 12.58 -2.65 9.00
C SER A 29 13.88 -3.47 8.97
N THR A 30 13.91 -4.55 8.20
CA THR A 30 15.08 -5.45 8.12
C THR A 30 16.31 -4.68 7.60
N LEU A 31 16.13 -3.87 6.57
CA LEU A 31 17.21 -3.08 5.99
C LEU A 31 17.72 -2.02 6.97
N SER A 32 16.80 -1.35 7.69
CA SER A 32 17.17 -0.34 8.70
C SER A 32 17.97 -0.93 9.86
N HIS A 33 17.56 -2.09 10.40
CA HIS A 33 18.29 -2.76 11.47
C HIS A 33 19.65 -3.30 10.99
N GLY A 34 19.72 -3.83 9.77
CA GLY A 34 20.97 -4.27 9.16
C GLY A 34 21.98 -3.13 9.04
N ILE A 35 21.53 -1.96 8.60
CA ILE A 35 22.37 -0.75 8.50
C ILE A 35 22.86 -0.30 9.88
N ALA A 36 21.97 -0.23 10.86
CA ALA A 36 22.33 0.16 12.22
C ALA A 36 23.34 -0.80 12.86
N TYR A 37 23.30 -2.10 12.51
CA TYR A 37 24.21 -3.11 13.05
C TYR A 37 25.58 -3.12 12.34
N LEU A 38 25.62 -2.87 11.02
CA LEU A 38 26.82 -3.07 10.19
C LEU A 38 27.64 -1.80 9.93
N MET A 39 27.10 -0.61 10.21
CA MET A 39 27.69 0.65 9.76
C MET A 39 28.00 1.58 10.92
N ASP A 40 29.00 2.46 10.72
CA ASP A 40 29.24 3.57 11.63
C ASP A 40 28.01 4.48 11.74
N ASN A 41 27.81 5.08 12.91
CA ASN A 41 26.62 5.86 13.26
C ASN A 41 26.32 6.98 12.25
N SER A 42 27.35 7.60 11.66
CA SER A 42 27.17 8.71 10.72
C SER A 42 26.59 8.26 9.36
N ILE A 43 27.21 7.26 8.73
CA ILE A 43 26.79 6.73 7.42
C ILE A 43 25.48 5.95 7.56
N GLY A 44 25.33 5.17 8.64
CA GLY A 44 24.13 4.38 8.89
C GLY A 44 22.88 5.26 9.03
N THR A 45 23.01 6.41 9.70
CA THR A 45 21.90 7.38 9.84
C THR A 45 21.45 7.94 8.48
N VAL A 46 22.39 8.29 7.59
CA VAL A 46 22.06 8.83 6.26
C VAL A 46 21.31 7.79 5.43
N LEU A 47 21.80 6.55 5.40
CA LEU A 47 21.15 5.48 4.64
C LEU A 47 19.77 5.11 5.19
N TYR A 48 19.62 5.11 6.52
CA TYR A 48 18.32 4.93 7.17
C TYR A 48 17.28 5.93 6.63
N TYR A 49 17.62 7.23 6.58
CA TYR A 49 16.70 8.24 6.07
C TYR A 49 16.40 8.07 4.57
N ILE A 50 17.39 7.68 3.76
CA ILE A 50 17.17 7.38 2.32
C ILE A 50 16.14 6.26 2.16
N ILE A 51 16.25 5.19 2.94
CA ILE A 51 15.32 4.06 2.88
C ILE A 51 13.95 4.46 3.39
N ALA A 52 13.87 5.20 4.49
CA ALA A 52 12.61 5.69 5.03
C ALA A 52 11.86 6.54 4.00
N ILE A 53 12.55 7.49 3.36
CA ILE A 53 11.98 8.35 2.31
C ILE A 53 11.62 7.53 1.06
N GLY A 54 12.48 6.60 0.65
CA GLY A 54 12.21 5.72 -0.50
C GLY A 54 11.01 4.81 -0.29
N SER A 55 10.78 4.36 0.94
CA SER A 55 9.65 3.49 1.32
C SER A 55 8.35 4.28 1.52
N PHE A 56 8.45 5.59 1.75
CA PHE A 56 7.31 6.46 1.98
C PHE A 56 6.37 6.55 0.77
N TYR A 57 6.94 6.79 -0.42
CA TYR A 57 6.16 6.91 -1.65
C TYR A 57 5.29 5.67 -1.95
N PRO A 58 5.83 4.44 -2.00
CA PRO A 58 5.01 3.26 -2.26
C PRO A 58 3.96 3.00 -1.17
N MET A 59 4.24 3.29 0.11
CA MET A 59 3.22 3.24 1.17
C MET A 59 2.05 4.17 0.87
N MET A 60 2.33 5.40 0.46
CA MET A 60 1.29 6.37 0.13
C MET A 60 0.46 5.92 -1.08
N CYS A 61 1.08 5.39 -2.12
CA CYS A 61 0.35 4.83 -3.28
C CYS A 61 -0.59 3.68 -2.87
N ILE A 62 -0.15 2.81 -1.96
CA ILE A 62 -0.97 1.71 -1.43
C ILE A 62 -2.18 2.24 -0.66
N ILE A 63 -1.98 3.22 0.24
CA ILE A 63 -3.07 3.83 1.03
C ILE A 63 -4.08 4.52 0.11
N VAL A 64 -3.62 5.29 -0.88
CA VAL A 64 -4.50 6.00 -1.83
C VAL A 64 -5.37 5.03 -2.60
N LYS A 65 -4.80 3.95 -3.16
CA LYS A 65 -5.60 2.93 -3.87
C LYS A 65 -6.58 2.19 -2.97
N ARG A 66 -6.24 2.07 -1.69
CA ARG A 66 -7.15 1.47 -0.72
C ARG A 66 -8.31 2.39 -0.38
N LEU A 67 -8.05 3.70 -0.27
CA LEU A 67 -9.11 4.71 -0.13
C LEU A 67 -10.00 4.77 -1.37
N HIS A 68 -9.42 4.65 -2.56
CA HIS A 68 -10.19 4.55 -3.81
C HIS A 68 -11.09 3.32 -3.84
N ASP A 69 -10.67 2.21 -3.24
CA ASP A 69 -11.48 0.99 -3.17
C ASP A 69 -12.73 1.16 -2.30
N VAL A 70 -12.70 2.02 -1.29
CA VAL A 70 -13.88 2.40 -0.48
C VAL A 70 -14.57 3.68 -0.99
N ASP A 71 -14.30 4.04 -2.25
CA ASP A 71 -14.79 5.24 -2.96
C ASP A 71 -14.54 6.57 -2.22
N LYS A 72 -13.43 6.65 -1.48
CA LYS A 72 -12.98 7.89 -0.83
C LYS A 72 -11.87 8.56 -1.61
N SER A 73 -11.70 9.86 -1.37
CA SER A 73 -10.63 10.65 -2.00
C SER A 73 -9.26 10.19 -1.52
N GLY A 74 -8.32 10.03 -2.46
CA GLY A 74 -6.92 9.73 -2.17
C GLY A 74 -6.25 10.78 -1.27
N TYR A 75 -6.72 12.04 -1.27
CA TYR A 75 -6.19 13.08 -0.38
C TYR A 75 -6.32 12.74 1.12
N LEU A 76 -7.25 11.85 1.49
CA LEU A 76 -7.34 11.38 2.87
C LEU A 76 -6.09 10.60 3.32
N ALA A 77 -5.25 10.11 2.39
CA ALA A 77 -3.99 9.47 2.73
C ALA A 77 -3.03 10.43 3.45
N PHE A 78 -3.07 11.73 3.15
CA PHE A 78 -2.22 12.71 3.84
C PHE A 78 -2.59 12.87 5.32
N LEU A 79 -3.83 12.56 5.70
CA LEU A 79 -4.24 12.55 7.11
C LEU A 79 -3.52 11.44 7.90
N CYS A 80 -2.98 10.42 7.24
CA CYS A 80 -2.16 9.39 7.90
C CYS A 80 -0.87 9.96 8.53
N LEU A 81 -0.42 11.14 8.09
CA LEU A 81 0.77 11.81 8.62
C LEU A 81 0.53 12.53 9.95
N ILE A 82 -0.73 12.76 10.31
CA ILE A 82 -1.11 13.53 11.49
C ILE A 82 -1.51 12.54 12.59
N PRO A 83 -0.81 12.48 13.73
CA PRO A 83 -1.18 11.60 14.84
C PRO A 83 -2.63 11.84 15.27
N ILE A 84 -3.31 10.77 15.72
CA ILE A 84 -4.73 10.76 16.12
C ILE A 84 -5.69 10.92 14.93
N VAL A 85 -5.48 11.92 14.07
CA VAL A 85 -6.31 12.12 12.86
C VAL A 85 -6.13 10.96 11.87
N ASN A 86 -4.94 10.35 11.84
CA ASN A 86 -4.62 9.16 11.06
C ASN A 86 -5.52 7.95 11.36
N LEU A 87 -6.19 7.90 12.52
CA LEU A 87 -7.10 6.81 12.86
C LEU A 87 -8.27 6.71 11.90
N TYR A 88 -8.79 7.84 11.39
CA TYR A 88 -9.91 7.85 10.45
C TYR A 88 -9.58 7.11 9.14
N PRO A 89 -8.58 7.51 8.32
CA PRO A 89 -8.21 6.77 7.12
C PRO A 89 -7.68 5.36 7.44
N ALA A 90 -7.01 5.16 8.58
CA ALA A 90 -6.54 3.83 8.97
C ALA A 90 -7.71 2.85 9.18
N ILE A 91 -8.77 3.25 9.87
CA ILE A 91 -9.96 2.42 10.08
C ILE A 91 -10.64 2.10 8.74
N LEU A 92 -10.79 3.10 7.87
CA LEU A 92 -11.35 2.91 6.52
C LEU A 92 -10.56 1.85 5.75
N CYS A 93 -9.24 1.98 5.69
CA CYS A 93 -8.37 1.07 4.97
C CYS A 93 -8.36 -0.34 5.58
N ALA A 94 -8.31 -0.43 6.90
CA ALA A 94 -8.13 -1.68 7.64
C ALA A 94 -9.38 -2.57 7.70
N PHE A 95 -10.56 -1.97 7.86
CA PHE A 95 -11.77 -2.72 8.26
C PHE A 95 -12.97 -2.58 7.33
N ILE A 96 -13.09 -1.48 6.57
CA ILE A 96 -14.28 -1.24 5.75
C ILE A 96 -14.19 -2.01 4.43
N LYS A 97 -15.25 -2.72 4.03
CA LYS A 97 -15.30 -3.42 2.73
C LYS A 97 -15.18 -2.40 1.58
N GLY A 98 -14.46 -2.77 0.51
CA GLY A 98 -14.47 -2.01 -0.75
C GLY A 98 -15.87 -1.95 -1.38
N THR A 99 -16.06 -1.03 -2.31
CA THR A 99 -17.31 -0.91 -3.08
C THR A 99 -17.48 -2.07 -4.04
N ASP A 100 -18.67 -2.68 -4.05
CA ASP A 100 -19.01 -3.75 -4.98
C ASP A 100 -19.16 -3.18 -6.41
N GLY A 101 -18.50 -3.83 -7.38
CA GLY A 101 -18.54 -3.43 -8.78
C GLY A 101 -17.67 -2.20 -9.09
N PRO A 102 -17.79 -1.62 -10.30
CA PRO A 102 -16.98 -0.49 -10.72
C PRO A 102 -17.32 0.79 -9.94
N ASN A 103 -16.30 1.59 -9.62
CA ASN A 103 -16.46 2.92 -9.05
C ASN A 103 -15.67 3.96 -9.86
N ARG A 104 -15.67 5.24 -9.45
CA ARG A 104 -15.00 6.34 -10.19
C ARG A 104 -13.49 6.18 -10.35
N PHE A 105 -12.86 5.25 -9.62
CA PHE A 105 -11.43 4.96 -9.67
C PHE A 105 -11.09 3.68 -10.44
N GLY A 106 -12.09 2.99 -11.00
CA GLY A 106 -11.91 1.83 -11.87
C GLY A 106 -12.76 0.61 -11.49
N PRO A 107 -12.53 -0.52 -12.19
CA PRO A 107 -13.26 -1.77 -11.99
C PRO A 107 -13.01 -2.38 -10.61
N ASP A 108 -13.85 -3.33 -10.21
CA ASP A 108 -13.70 -4.05 -8.95
C ASP A 108 -12.38 -4.85 -8.95
N PRO A 109 -11.49 -4.67 -7.95
CA PRO A 109 -10.25 -5.42 -7.86
C PRO A 109 -10.45 -6.92 -7.58
N LEU A 110 -11.65 -7.38 -7.22
CA LEU A 110 -11.99 -8.79 -7.02
C LEU A 110 -12.46 -9.46 -8.31
N GLU A 111 -13.34 -8.82 -9.07
CA GLU A 111 -13.83 -9.35 -10.37
C GLU A 111 -12.67 -9.64 -11.33
N LEU A 112 -11.67 -8.76 -11.39
CA LEU A 112 -10.49 -8.99 -12.23
C LEU A 112 -9.69 -10.24 -11.83
N ASN A 113 -9.65 -10.62 -10.55
CA ASN A 113 -8.94 -11.84 -10.14
C ASN A 113 -9.77 -13.09 -10.45
N GLU A 114 -11.10 -13.02 -10.37
CA GLU A 114 -11.98 -14.14 -10.70
C GLU A 114 -11.84 -14.51 -12.18
N ILE A 115 -11.80 -13.49 -13.05
CA ILE A 115 -11.55 -13.65 -14.48
C ILE A 115 -10.20 -14.34 -14.73
N ASP A 116 -9.11 -13.85 -14.12
CA ASP A 116 -7.78 -14.45 -14.27
C ASP A 116 -7.73 -15.91 -13.75
N GLU A 117 -8.38 -16.21 -12.62
CA GLU A 117 -8.43 -17.57 -12.06
C GLU A 117 -9.22 -18.53 -12.95
N ASP A 118 -10.36 -18.11 -13.51
CA ASP A 118 -11.17 -18.95 -14.38
C ASP A 118 -10.47 -19.21 -15.72
N TYR A 119 -9.81 -18.20 -16.31
CA TYR A 119 -8.96 -18.41 -17.50
C TYR A 119 -7.84 -19.43 -17.25
N VAL A 120 -7.19 -19.39 -16.08
CA VAL A 120 -6.13 -20.35 -15.72
C VAL A 120 -6.72 -21.77 -15.58
N LYS A 121 -7.91 -21.92 -14.98
CA LYS A 121 -8.56 -23.24 -14.86
C LYS A 121 -9.00 -23.82 -16.21
N GLU A 122 -9.40 -22.99 -17.17
CA GLU A 122 -9.78 -23.46 -18.51
C GLU A 122 -8.59 -23.89 -19.38
N THR A 123 -7.37 -23.42 -19.06
CA THR A 123 -6.17 -23.66 -19.87
C THR A 123 -5.34 -24.87 -19.38
N ILE A 124 -5.66 -25.44 -18.21
CA ILE A 124 -4.95 -26.59 -17.59
C ILE A 124 -5.83 -27.84 -17.66
#